data_AF-A0A163RKL5-F1
#
_entry.id   AF-A0A163RKL5-F1
#
_cell.length_a   1.000
_cell.length_b   1.000
_cell.length_c   1.000
_cell.angle_alpha   90.00
_cell.angle_beta   90.00
_cell.angle_gamma   90.00
#
_symmetry.space_group_name_H-M   'P 1'
#
loop_
_entity.id
_entity.type
_entity.pdbx_description
1 polymer ?
#
loop_
_entity_poly.entity_id
_entity_poly.type
_entity_poly.pdbx_seq_one_letter_code
_entity_poly.pdbx_strand_id
1 'polypeptide(L)'
;MLKAKCIDDGGALNLEIGDEYFVTPSDDGYYLYCYRFPNSKNAYFGVYPSRLFKLLEAAPVIEKGKWYTGELVNSENYKLEYKQYFLRLNQKTHVYFYSGIDKSGFQGCFPLEWFKDIREEAESDMTGQEVQENVHETEESEPITPVIVQETGQFEQMSLF
;
A
#
# COMPACT_ATOMS: atom_id res chain seq x y z
N MET A 1 -3.05 8.80 7.84
CA MET A 1 -3.79 9.69 8.75
C MET A 1 -5.05 10.13 8.05
N LEU A 2 -6.19 10.15 8.75
CA LEU A 2 -7.46 10.60 8.18
C LEU A 2 -7.64 12.09 8.47
N LYS A 3 -8.37 12.81 7.60
CA LYS A 3 -8.85 14.14 7.93
C LYS A 3 -10.27 14.07 8.45
N ALA A 4 -10.54 14.79 9.53
CA ALA A 4 -11.87 14.90 10.09
C ALA A 4 -12.18 16.35 10.47
N LYS A 5 -13.43 16.73 10.28
CA LYS A 5 -13.96 18.03 10.67
C LYS A 5 -14.64 17.92 12.03
N CYS A 6 -14.31 18.79 12.96
CA CYS A 6 -15.02 18.88 14.24
C CYS A 6 -16.46 19.33 13.99
N ILE A 7 -17.44 18.58 14.51
CA ILE A 7 -18.88 18.90 14.40
C ILE A 7 -19.49 19.27 15.74
N ASP A 8 -18.83 18.92 16.85
CA ASP A 8 -19.25 19.21 18.22
C ASP A 8 -17.97 19.31 19.08
N ASP A 9 -17.85 20.37 19.89
CA ASP A 9 -16.70 20.55 20.76
C ASP A 9 -16.76 19.69 22.03
N GLY A 10 -17.93 19.11 22.35
CA GLY A 10 -18.16 18.32 23.55
C GLY A 10 -17.82 19.07 24.85
N GLY A 11 -17.80 20.41 24.81
CA GLY A 11 -17.33 21.27 25.91
C GLY A 11 -15.80 21.34 26.07
N ALA A 12 -15.03 20.83 25.12
CA ALA A 12 -13.58 20.92 25.15
C ALA A 12 -13.09 22.31 24.70
N LEU A 13 -12.35 23.00 25.56
CA LEU A 13 -11.81 24.35 25.30
C LEU A 13 -10.91 24.45 24.06
N ASN A 14 -10.37 23.32 23.61
CA ASN A 14 -9.39 23.29 22.52
C ASN A 14 -10.05 22.90 21.19
N LEU A 15 -11.25 22.30 21.17
CA LEU A 15 -11.89 21.94 19.91
C LEU A 15 -12.65 23.13 19.33
N GLU A 16 -12.38 23.45 18.07
CA GLU A 16 -13.10 24.48 17.33
C GLU A 16 -14.08 23.79 16.36
N ILE A 17 -15.38 24.03 16.54
CA ILE A 17 -16.41 23.47 15.65
C ILE A 17 -16.19 24.01 14.24
N GLY A 18 -16.10 23.10 13.27
CA GLY A 18 -15.86 23.44 11.87
C GLY A 18 -14.39 23.42 11.47
N ASP A 19 -13.43 23.29 12.39
CA ASP A 19 -12.02 23.13 12.04
C ASP A 19 -11.70 21.70 11.58
N GLU A 20 -10.66 21.60 10.76
CA GLU A 20 -10.13 20.33 10.26
C GLU A 20 -8.95 19.87 11.10
N TYR A 21 -9.00 18.60 11.48
CA TYR A 21 -7.99 17.93 12.27
C TYR A 21 -7.54 16.65 11.55
N PHE A 22 -6.27 16.32 11.72
CA PHE A 22 -5.78 15.00 11.32
C PHE A 22 -6.05 14.04 12.47
N VAL A 23 -6.63 12.89 12.18
CA VAL A 23 -7.07 11.95 13.20
C VAL A 23 -6.57 10.53 12.92
N THR A 24 -6.28 9.82 14.00
CA THR A 24 -5.98 8.39 14.00
C THR A 24 -6.93 7.69 14.96
N PRO A 25 -7.68 6.66 14.53
CA PRO A 25 -8.56 5.94 15.43
C PRO A 25 -7.79 5.11 16.45
N SER A 26 -8.31 5.06 17.67
CA SER A 26 -7.94 4.09 18.69
C SER A 26 -8.40 2.68 18.29
N ASP A 27 -7.83 1.65 18.91
CA ASP A 27 -8.12 0.23 18.60
C ASP A 27 -9.61 -0.12 18.69
N ASP A 28 -10.30 0.56 19.61
CA ASP A 28 -11.74 0.43 19.90
C ASP A 28 -12.64 1.27 18.98
N GLY A 29 -12.08 2.23 18.23
CA GLY A 29 -12.80 3.11 17.31
C GLY A 29 -13.70 4.18 17.97
N TYR A 30 -13.81 4.16 19.30
CA TYR A 30 -14.59 5.16 20.05
C TYR A 30 -13.84 6.46 20.24
N TYR A 31 -12.51 6.41 20.21
CA TYR A 31 -11.64 7.56 20.41
C TYR A 31 -10.75 7.82 19.19
N LEU A 32 -10.46 9.09 18.94
CA LEU A 32 -9.57 9.58 17.90
C LEU A 32 -8.43 10.37 18.53
N TYR A 33 -7.21 10.01 18.20
CA TYR A 33 -6.02 10.83 18.44
C TYR A 33 -6.00 11.95 17.41
N CYS A 34 -6.09 13.19 17.85
CA CYS A 34 -6.19 14.36 17.00
C CYS A 34 -4.86 15.11 16.90
N TYR A 35 -4.58 15.65 15.73
CA TYR A 35 -3.37 16.40 15.42
C TYR A 35 -3.71 17.67 14.62
N ARG A 36 -3.02 18.78 14.90
CA ARG A 36 -3.15 20.08 14.19
C ARG A 36 -1.80 20.46 13.55
N PHE A 37 -1.74 20.45 12.22
CA PHE A 37 -0.59 20.93 11.43
C PHE A 37 -0.85 22.38 10.97
N PRO A 38 0.18 23.22 10.72
CA PRO A 38 1.60 22.91 10.50
C PRO A 38 2.52 23.07 11.72
N ASN A 39 1.99 23.30 12.92
CA ASN A 39 2.81 23.69 14.08
C ASN A 39 3.56 22.47 14.67
N SER A 40 4.73 22.16 14.10
CA SER A 40 5.51 20.93 14.31
C SER A 40 5.95 20.65 15.75
N LYS A 41 5.94 21.65 16.64
CA LYS A 41 6.30 21.47 18.05
C LYS A 41 5.19 20.88 18.93
N ASN A 42 3.92 21.01 18.54
CA ASN A 42 2.76 20.51 19.29
C ASN A 42 1.69 19.99 18.31
N ALA A 43 2.10 19.13 17.37
CA ALA A 43 1.17 18.59 16.40
C ALA A 43 0.09 17.73 17.08
N TYR A 44 0.43 17.02 18.16
CA TYR A 44 -0.55 16.28 18.96
C TYR A 44 -1.47 17.25 19.72
N PHE A 45 -2.76 17.10 19.49
CA PHE A 45 -3.81 17.98 20.01
C PHE A 45 -4.56 17.37 21.19
N GLY A 46 -4.71 16.05 21.21
CA GLY A 46 -5.40 15.32 22.27
C GLY A 46 -6.08 14.06 21.79
N VAL A 47 -6.83 13.41 22.70
CA VAL A 47 -7.69 12.28 22.39
C VAL A 47 -9.14 12.70 22.62
N TYR A 48 -10.00 12.43 21.64
CA TYR A 48 -11.40 12.87 21.67
C TYR A 48 -12.34 11.78 21.18
N PRO A 49 -13.59 11.74 21.65
CA PRO A 49 -14.58 10.79 21.13
C PRO A 49 -14.81 10.96 19.62
N SER A 50 -14.87 9.85 18.88
CA SER A 50 -15.05 9.85 17.42
C SER A 50 -16.35 10.51 16.98
N ARG A 51 -17.40 10.46 17.82
CA ARG A 51 -18.69 11.13 17.60
C ARG A 51 -18.62 12.66 17.46
N LEU A 52 -17.54 13.28 17.94
CA LEU A 52 -17.34 14.73 17.83
C LEU A 52 -16.84 15.16 16.44
N PHE A 53 -16.53 14.20 15.57
CA PHE A 53 -15.94 14.46 14.26
C PHE A 53 -16.73 13.82 13.13
N LYS A 54 -16.68 14.48 11.98
CA LYS A 54 -17.09 13.94 10.70
C LYS A 54 -15.85 13.74 9.82
N LEU A 55 -15.56 12.49 9.47
CA LEU A 55 -14.47 12.18 8.54
C LEU A 55 -14.73 12.85 7.18
N LEU A 56 -13.72 13.56 6.69
CA LEU A 56 -13.75 14.26 5.40
C LEU A 56 -13.34 13.34 4.26
N GLU A 57 -12.41 12.43 4.53
CA GLU A 57 -12.05 11.32 3.65
C GLU A 57 -12.57 10.02 4.25
N ALA A 58 -13.30 9.24 3.45
CA ALA A 58 -13.59 7.87 3.81
C ALA A 58 -12.25 7.13 3.86
N ALA A 59 -11.90 6.60 5.03
CA ALA A 59 -10.83 5.60 5.08
C ALA A 59 -11.19 4.52 4.05
N PRO A 60 -10.27 4.10 3.16
CA PRO A 60 -10.56 2.96 2.30
C PRO A 60 -10.90 1.78 3.22
N VAL A 61 -12.17 1.37 3.21
CA VAL A 61 -12.65 0.25 4.03
C VAL A 61 -12.17 -1.00 3.33
N ILE A 62 -10.95 -1.39 3.67
CA ILE A 62 -10.37 -2.63 3.17
C ILE A 62 -10.87 -3.74 4.07
N GLU A 63 -11.59 -4.69 3.49
CA GLU A 63 -12.08 -5.88 4.16
C GLU A 63 -11.02 -6.98 4.17
N LYS A 64 -10.94 -7.71 5.29
CA LYS A 64 -10.07 -8.89 5.40
C LYS A 64 -10.56 -9.98 4.44
N GLY A 65 -9.65 -10.50 3.63
CA GLY A 65 -9.93 -11.62 2.71
C GLY A 65 -10.09 -11.22 1.24
N LYS A 66 -10.24 -9.92 0.97
CA LYS A 66 -10.32 -9.40 -0.41
C LYS A 66 -8.97 -8.91 -0.93
N TRP A 67 -8.86 -8.86 -2.25
CA TRP A 67 -7.72 -8.31 -2.97
C TRP A 67 -7.99 -6.88 -3.38
N TYR A 68 -6.97 -6.06 -3.24
CA TYR A 68 -7.00 -4.66 -3.64
C TYR A 68 -5.79 -4.38 -4.50
N THR A 69 -5.86 -3.36 -5.32
CA THR A 69 -4.69 -2.81 -6.02
C THR A 69 -4.43 -1.41 -5.52
N GLY A 70 -3.17 -1.04 -5.33
CA GLY A 70 -2.80 0.33 -4.99
C GLY A 70 -1.41 0.68 -5.48
N GLU A 71 -1.18 1.97 -5.71
CA GLU A 71 0.12 2.49 -6.12
C GLU A 71 0.96 2.82 -4.90
N LEU A 72 2.19 2.32 -4.85
CA LEU A 72 3.11 2.66 -3.78
C LEU A 72 3.55 4.13 -3.95
N VAL A 73 3.33 4.95 -2.93
CA VAL A 73 3.65 6.40 -2.97
C VAL A 73 4.80 6.75 -2.04
N ASN A 74 5.05 5.93 -1.02
CA ASN A 74 6.15 6.15 -0.09
C ASN A 74 7.10 4.95 -0.12
N SER A 75 8.28 5.12 -0.72
CA SER A 75 9.35 4.12 -0.73
C SER A 75 10.69 4.68 -0.28
N GLU A 76 10.72 5.80 0.47
CA GLU A 76 11.94 6.60 0.71
C GLU A 76 13.13 5.80 1.26
N ASN A 77 12.88 4.66 1.94
CA ASN A 77 13.92 3.80 2.50
C ASN A 77 14.00 2.39 1.88
N TYR A 78 13.19 2.10 0.86
CA TYR A 78 13.11 0.78 0.25
C TYR A 78 13.32 0.88 -1.27
N LYS A 79 14.18 0.02 -1.82
CA LYS A 79 14.43 -0.10 -3.28
C LYS A 79 13.25 -0.75 -4.00
N LEU A 80 12.05 -0.21 -3.81
CA LEU A 80 10.82 -0.64 -4.45
C LEU A 80 10.53 0.28 -5.63
N GLU A 81 9.98 -0.29 -6.70
CA GLU A 81 9.58 0.48 -7.87
C GLU A 81 8.22 1.13 -7.61
N TYR A 82 8.04 2.38 -8.05
CA TYR A 82 6.74 3.07 -8.02
C TYR A 82 5.83 2.47 -9.10
N LYS A 83 5.13 1.40 -8.73
CA LYS A 83 4.20 0.66 -9.59
C LYS A 83 2.93 0.31 -8.83
N GLN A 84 1.96 -0.20 -9.55
CA GLN A 84 0.75 -0.77 -8.97
C GLN A 84 1.06 -2.15 -8.38
N TYR A 85 0.68 -2.36 -7.13
CA TYR A 85 0.86 -3.61 -6.41
C TYR A 85 -0.47 -4.21 -6.00
N PHE A 86 -0.52 -5.54 -5.88
CA PHE A 86 -1.63 -6.24 -5.25
C PHE A 86 -1.48 -6.18 -3.75
N LEU A 87 -2.55 -5.82 -3.06
CA LEU A 87 -2.61 -5.62 -1.62
C LEU A 87 -3.58 -6.64 -1.02
N ARG A 88 -3.17 -7.21 0.10
CA ARG A 88 -4.02 -8.06 0.93
C ARG A 88 -3.94 -7.58 2.37
N LEU A 89 -5.10 -7.34 2.97
CA LEU A 89 -5.14 -6.87 4.34
C LEU A 89 -4.63 -7.95 5.30
N ASN A 90 -3.62 -7.60 6.09
CA ASN A 90 -3.17 -8.42 7.21
C ASN A 90 -3.83 -7.93 8.51
N GLN A 91 -3.68 -6.63 8.78
CA GLN A 91 -4.18 -5.96 9.99
C GLN A 91 -4.89 -4.66 9.63
N LYS A 92 -5.60 -4.02 10.57
CA LYS A 92 -6.31 -2.75 10.34
C LYS A 92 -5.43 -1.66 9.72
N THR A 93 -4.12 -1.67 10.01
CA THR A 93 -3.17 -0.62 9.63
C THR A 93 -2.10 -1.07 8.63
N HIS A 94 -1.96 -2.39 8.39
CA HIS A 94 -0.89 -2.96 7.58
C HIS A 94 -1.41 -3.92 6.52
N VAL A 95 -0.83 -3.84 5.32
CA VAL A 95 -1.14 -4.68 4.16
C VAL A 95 0.07 -5.48 3.73
N TYR A 96 -0.16 -6.71 3.31
CA TYR A 96 0.78 -7.46 2.50
C TYR A 96 0.67 -6.99 1.06
N PHE A 97 1.80 -6.78 0.39
CA PHE A 97 1.81 -6.37 -1.01
C PHE A 97 2.65 -7.30 -1.88
N TYR A 98 2.23 -7.44 -3.14
CA TYR A 98 2.76 -8.39 -4.11
C TYR A 98 3.00 -7.70 -5.45
N SER A 99 4.13 -8.00 -6.08
CA SER A 99 4.54 -7.40 -7.37
C SER A 99 4.14 -8.24 -8.59
N GLY A 100 3.86 -9.54 -8.41
CA GLY A 100 3.51 -10.42 -9.50
C GLY A 100 2.04 -10.30 -9.90
N ILE A 101 1.80 -10.34 -11.22
CA ILE A 101 0.46 -10.39 -11.83
C ILE A 101 -0.33 -11.60 -11.30
N ASP A 102 0.36 -12.72 -11.05
CA ASP A 102 -0.23 -13.95 -10.52
C ASP A 102 -0.37 -13.94 -8.97
N LYS A 103 -0.26 -12.78 -8.33
CA LYS A 103 -0.21 -12.64 -6.85
C LYS A 103 0.96 -13.43 -6.22
N SER A 104 1.91 -13.87 -7.06
CA SER A 104 3.14 -14.56 -6.67
C SER A 104 4.30 -13.56 -6.68
N GLY A 105 4.89 -13.30 -5.51
CA GLY A 105 5.93 -12.28 -5.37
C GLY A 105 5.67 -11.40 -4.17
N PHE A 106 5.61 -12.03 -3.00
CA PHE A 106 5.44 -11.35 -1.72
C PHE A 106 6.61 -10.39 -1.49
N GLN A 107 6.32 -9.09 -1.39
CA GLN A 107 7.32 -8.05 -1.22
C GLN A 107 7.45 -7.59 0.24
N GLY A 108 6.44 -7.86 1.08
CA GLY A 108 6.49 -7.57 2.51
C GLY A 108 5.17 -7.10 3.09
N CYS A 109 5.25 -6.50 4.28
CA CYS A 109 4.14 -5.95 5.04
C CYS A 109 4.38 -4.47 5.30
N PHE A 110 3.54 -3.60 4.74
CA PHE A 110 3.72 -2.16 4.82
C PHE A 110 2.47 -1.46 5.35
N PRO A 111 2.61 -0.25 5.92
CA PRO A 111 1.46 0.54 6.34
C PRO A 111 0.54 0.82 5.16
N LEU A 112 -0.77 0.72 5.38
CA LEU A 112 -1.77 0.98 4.35
C LEU A 112 -1.63 2.39 3.74
N GLU A 113 -1.21 3.36 4.57
CA GLU A 113 -1.05 4.76 4.20
C GLU A 113 0.05 5.00 3.15
N TRP A 114 0.88 3.99 2.87
CA TRP A 114 1.94 4.07 1.86
C TRP A 114 1.42 3.83 0.45
N PHE A 115 0.16 3.43 0.31
CA PHE A 115 -0.47 3.15 -0.96
C PHE A 115 -1.57 4.19 -1.26
N LYS A 116 -1.65 4.67 -2.50
CA LYS A 116 -2.74 5.51 -3.02
C LYS A 116 -3.56 4.76 -4.06
N ASP A 117 -4.70 5.35 -4.40
CA ASP A 117 -5.63 4.86 -5.43
C ASP A 117 -6.05 3.41 -5.21
N ILE A 118 -6.34 3.08 -3.95
CA ILE A 118 -6.69 1.73 -3.55
C ILE A 118 -8.06 1.38 -4.12
N ARG A 119 -8.10 0.37 -4.99
CA ARG A 119 -9.32 -0.14 -5.62
C ARG A 119 -9.50 -1.61 -5.26
N GLU A 120 -10.74 -1.98 -4.93
CA GLU A 120 -11.11 -3.38 -4.76
C GLU A 120 -11.06 -4.07 -6.13
N GLU A 121 -10.32 -5.16 -6.21
CA GLU A 121 -10.35 -6.02 -7.38
C GLU A 121 -11.59 -6.90 -7.22
N ALA A 122 -12.67 -6.56 -7.92
CA ALA A 122 -13.81 -7.46 -8.03
C ALA A 122 -13.28 -8.78 -8.58
N GLU A 123 -13.66 -9.91 -7.97
CA GLU A 123 -13.42 -11.27 -8.49
C GLU A 123 -14.08 -11.40 -9.86
N SER A 124 -13.40 -10.87 -10.88
CA SER A 124 -13.73 -11.00 -12.28
C SER A 124 -12.67 -11.95 -12.79
N ASP A 125 -13.12 -13.17 -13.08
CA ASP A 125 -12.32 -14.22 -13.68
C ASP A 125 -11.39 -13.69 -14.77
N MET A 126 -10.14 -14.16 -14.70
CA MET A 126 -9.09 -14.16 -15.73
C MET A 126 -9.47 -13.59 -17.11
N THR A 127 -8.84 -12.49 -17.54
CA THR A 127 -8.13 -12.36 -18.85
C THR A 127 -7.58 -10.94 -19.08
N GLY A 128 -6.27 -10.85 -19.35
CA GLY A 128 -5.69 -10.03 -20.41
C GLY A 128 -5.60 -8.50 -20.29
N GLN A 129 -4.35 -8.02 -20.18
CA GLN A 129 -3.78 -6.77 -20.76
C GLN A 129 -4.28 -5.43 -20.18
N GLU A 130 -3.47 -4.38 -20.00
CA GLU A 130 -2.37 -3.91 -20.85
C GLU A 130 -1.15 -3.49 -20.03
N VAL A 131 0.00 -4.04 -20.40
CA VAL A 131 1.32 -3.52 -20.06
C VAL A 131 1.49 -2.24 -20.87
N GLN A 132 1.69 -1.09 -20.21
CA GLN A 132 2.20 0.09 -20.91
C GLN A 132 3.65 -0.18 -21.30
N GLU A 133 3.82 -0.63 -22.54
CA GLU A 133 5.08 -0.75 -23.24
C GLU A 133 5.59 0.66 -23.52
N ASN A 134 6.40 1.20 -22.60
CA ASN A 134 7.09 2.46 -22.84
C ASN A 134 8.28 2.16 -23.77
N VAL A 135 8.03 2.36 -25.06
CA VAL A 135 9.00 2.24 -26.15
C VAL A 135 10.18 3.17 -25.86
N HIS A 136 11.35 2.60 -25.57
CA HIS A 136 12.62 3.32 -25.70
C HIS A 136 13.31 2.78 -26.95
N GLU A 137 13.15 3.52 -28.05
CA GLU A 137 14.02 3.40 -29.21
C GLU A 137 15.46 3.71 -28.78
N THR A 138 16.38 2.76 -28.97
CA THR A 138 17.80 3.08 -29.10
C THR A 138 18.45 2.08 -30.05
N GLU A 139 18.55 2.58 -31.28
CA GLU A 139 19.57 2.41 -32.33
C GLU A 139 20.56 1.22 -32.29
N GLU A 140 20.56 0.53 -33.43
CA GLU A 140 21.51 -0.39 -34.06
C GLU A 140 22.97 -0.44 -33.56
N SER A 141 23.51 -1.65 -33.44
CA SER A 141 24.76 -2.04 -34.11
C SER A 141 24.95 -3.56 -34.17
N GLU A 142 25.38 -4.04 -35.34
CA GLU A 142 25.43 -5.44 -35.81
C GLU A 142 26.71 -6.24 -35.35
N PRO A 143 27.14 -7.35 -35.99
CA PRO A 143 26.90 -8.73 -35.54
C PRO A 143 28.19 -9.57 -35.38
N ILE A 144 28.28 -10.53 -34.44
CA ILE A 144 29.39 -11.52 -34.47
C ILE A 144 28.95 -12.92 -33.97
N THR A 145 29.33 -13.91 -34.79
CA THR A 145 29.07 -15.37 -34.85
C THR A 145 29.64 -16.24 -33.69
N PRO A 146 29.36 -17.57 -33.64
CA PRO A 146 29.30 -18.39 -32.42
C PRO A 146 30.61 -19.11 -32.07
N VAL A 147 30.76 -19.54 -30.80
CA VAL A 147 31.76 -20.53 -30.39
C VAL A 147 31.16 -21.55 -29.41
N ILE A 148 31.29 -22.82 -29.78
CA ILE A 148 30.98 -24.05 -29.05
C ILE A 148 32.16 -24.40 -28.14
N VAL A 149 31.95 -24.78 -26.87
CA VAL A 149 32.70 -25.86 -26.19
C VAL A 149 31.80 -26.54 -25.15
N GLN A 150 31.76 -27.87 -25.21
CA GLN A 150 31.05 -28.81 -24.32
C GLN A 150 31.80 -28.98 -22.99
N GLU A 151 31.11 -29.38 -21.91
CA GLU A 151 31.46 -30.65 -21.26
C GLU A 151 30.38 -31.17 -20.33
N THR A 152 30.05 -32.43 -20.57
CA THR A 152 29.15 -33.33 -19.86
C THR A 152 29.79 -33.84 -18.57
N GLY A 153 29.02 -33.93 -17.49
CA GLY A 153 29.42 -34.66 -16.27
C GLY A 153 28.23 -35.32 -15.61
N GLN A 154 28.07 -36.61 -15.90
CA GLN A 154 27.01 -37.51 -15.43
C GLN A 154 27.04 -37.68 -13.90
N PHE A 155 25.88 -37.74 -13.26
CA PHE A 155 25.72 -38.43 -11.97
C PHE A 155 24.72 -39.56 -12.18
N GLU A 156 25.24 -40.80 -12.21
CA GLU A 156 24.45 -42.02 -12.26
C GLU A 156 23.69 -42.23 -10.94
N GLN A 157 22.39 -42.44 -11.07
CA GLN A 157 21.50 -42.89 -10.01
C GLN A 157 21.52 -44.42 -9.97
N MET A 158 21.95 -45.01 -8.86
CA MET A 158 21.79 -46.44 -8.61
C MET A 158 20.97 -46.65 -7.33
N SER A 159 19.80 -47.26 -7.53
CA SER A 159 18.82 -47.66 -6.53
C SER A 159 19.14 -49.04 -5.95
N LEU A 160 18.99 -49.12 -4.62
CA LEU A 160 18.59 -50.26 -3.76
C LEU A 160 18.86 -51.71 -4.22
N PHE A 161 19.65 -52.42 -3.40
CA PHE A 161 19.30 -53.72 -2.80
C PHE A 161 19.86 -53.80 -1.38
#